data_AF-A0A4Y2EKH5-F1
#
_entry.id   AF-A0A4Y2EKH5-F1
#
_cell.length_a   1.000
_cell.length_b   1.000
_cell.length_c   1.000
_cell.angle_alpha   90.00
_cell.angle_beta   90.00
_cell.angle_gamma   90.00
#
_symmetry.space_group_name_H-M   'P 1'
#
loop_
_entity.id
_entity.type
_entity.pdbx_description
1 polymer ?
#
loop_
_entity_poly.entity_id
_entity_poly.type
_entity_poly.pdbx_seq_one_letter_code
_entity_poly.pdbx_strand_id
1 'polypeptide(L)'
;MSDEINNSNQISPSFSHLPDSDDYIRKLETRLSKVKGLNKSLTSKDMITVLQKARDDYMSHLISSSAGQLSLDDYDGDKEVSVSYVEKKLFPEKNGVTFEELQHLLESDVLAKVSAECNSETSTDTNVDR
;
A
#
# COMPACT_ATOMS: atom_id res chain seq x y z
N MET A 1 -32.91 -54.19 13.32
CA MET A 1 -33.39 -52.80 13.24
C MET A 1 -32.79 -52.24 11.96
N SER A 2 -33.65 -52.08 10.98
CA SER A 2 -33.31 -51.86 9.58
C SER A 2 -33.60 -50.40 9.27
N ASP A 3 -32.60 -49.64 8.84
CA ASP A 3 -32.81 -48.34 8.23
C ASP A 3 -32.29 -48.41 6.80
N GLU A 4 -33.15 -48.91 5.92
CA GLU A 4 -33.05 -48.71 4.47
C GLU A 4 -33.36 -47.24 4.18
N ILE A 5 -32.33 -46.46 3.87
CA ILE A 5 -32.52 -45.13 3.27
C ILE A 5 -32.81 -45.34 1.79
N ASN A 6 -34.10 -45.54 1.51
CA ASN A 6 -34.69 -45.53 0.18
C ASN A 6 -34.64 -44.09 -0.39
N ASN A 7 -33.60 -43.77 -1.15
CA ASN A 7 -33.57 -42.56 -1.97
C ASN A 7 -34.15 -42.85 -3.35
N SER A 8 -35.47 -42.88 -3.45
CA SER A 8 -36.22 -42.98 -4.70
C SER A 8 -36.15 -41.67 -5.49
N ASN A 9 -35.05 -41.46 -6.22
CA ASN A 9 -35.04 -40.52 -7.36
C ASN A 9 -35.74 -41.19 -8.55
N GLN A 10 -37.09 -41.14 -8.54
CA GLN A 10 -37.94 -41.51 -9.66
C GLN A 10 -37.79 -40.46 -10.78
N ILE A 11 -36.74 -40.59 -11.57
CA ILE A 11 -36.57 -39.86 -12.83
C ILE A 11 -37.48 -40.53 -13.86
N SER A 12 -38.40 -39.75 -14.43
CA SER A 12 -39.36 -40.15 -15.47
C SER A 12 -38.78 -41.11 -16.53
N PRO A 13 -39.54 -42.11 -17.02
CA PRO A 13 -39.01 -43.22 -17.82
C PRO A 13 -38.60 -42.84 -19.25
N SER A 14 -38.67 -41.56 -19.62
CA SER A 14 -38.28 -41.07 -20.96
C SER A 14 -36.78 -40.76 -21.09
N PHE A 15 -36.01 -40.87 -20.02
CA PHE A 15 -34.55 -40.74 -20.04
C PHE A 15 -33.93 -41.97 -19.41
N SER A 16 -34.12 -43.14 -20.05
CA SER A 16 -33.33 -44.32 -19.71
C SER A 16 -31.85 -43.93 -19.77
N HIS A 17 -31.13 -44.12 -18.65
CA HIS A 17 -29.67 -43.97 -18.56
C HIS A 17 -29.05 -44.53 -19.83
N LEU A 18 -28.48 -43.67 -20.69
CA LEU A 18 -27.81 -44.15 -21.89
C LEU A 18 -26.68 -45.09 -21.43
N PRO A 19 -26.44 -46.22 -22.11
CA PRO A 19 -25.49 -47.23 -21.65
C PRO A 19 -24.04 -46.72 -21.47
N ASP A 20 -23.72 -45.51 -21.94
CA ASP A 20 -22.44 -44.81 -21.80
C ASP A 20 -22.48 -43.57 -20.90
N SER A 21 -23.64 -43.23 -20.33
CA SER A 21 -23.82 -42.00 -19.53
C SER A 21 -22.97 -42.00 -18.27
N ASP A 22 -22.81 -43.13 -17.59
CA ASP A 22 -21.94 -43.23 -16.41
C ASP A 22 -20.45 -43.03 -16.75
N ASP A 23 -20.02 -43.55 -17.91
CA ASP A 23 -18.65 -43.36 -18.39
C ASP A 23 -18.40 -41.91 -18.82
N TYR A 24 -19.39 -41.27 -19.43
CA TYR A 24 -19.33 -39.86 -19.80
C TYR A 24 -19.30 -38.96 -18.55
N ILE A 25 -20.16 -39.23 -17.57
CA ILE A 25 -20.17 -38.53 -16.27
C ILE A 25 -18.81 -38.69 -15.59
N ARG A 26 -18.25 -39.90 -15.52
CA ARG A 26 -16.91 -40.13 -14.94
C ARG A 26 -15.81 -39.36 -15.68
N LYS A 27 -15.87 -39.27 -17.01
CA LYS A 27 -14.94 -38.46 -17.81
C LYS A 27 -15.08 -36.97 -17.49
N LEU A 28 -16.30 -36.47 -17.34
CA LEU A 28 -16.57 -35.09 -16.95
C LEU A 28 -16.06 -34.79 -15.54
N GLU A 29 -16.33 -35.65 -14.57
CA GLU A 29 -15.84 -35.53 -13.19
C GLU A 29 -14.30 -35.56 -13.13
N THR A 30 -13.67 -36.41 -13.92
CA THR A 30 -12.21 -36.48 -14.03
C THR A 30 -11.63 -35.18 -14.60
N ARG A 31 -12.24 -34.64 -15.67
CA ARG A 31 -11.85 -33.34 -16.25
C ARG A 31 -12.08 -32.19 -15.26
N LEU A 32 -13.22 -32.18 -14.59
CA LEU A 32 -13.57 -31.16 -13.59
C LEU A 32 -12.59 -31.18 -12.42
N SER A 33 -12.19 -32.36 -11.96
CA SER A 33 -11.23 -32.53 -10.87
C SER A 33 -9.83 -32.03 -11.23
N LYS A 34 -9.44 -32.13 -12.51
CA LYS A 34 -8.19 -31.54 -13.04
C LYS A 34 -8.27 -30.02 -13.08
N VAL A 35 -9.37 -29.46 -13.58
CA VAL A 35 -9.58 -28.00 -13.67
C VAL A 35 -9.65 -27.36 -12.29
N LYS A 36 -10.35 -27.98 -11.33
CA LYS A 36 -10.45 -27.51 -9.95
C LYS A 36 -9.15 -27.67 -9.16
N GLY A 37 -8.13 -28.33 -9.70
CA GLY A 37 -6.85 -28.53 -9.00
C GLY A 37 -6.96 -29.40 -7.75
N LEU A 38 -8.08 -30.11 -7.53
CA LEU A 38 -8.35 -30.93 -6.34
C LEU A 38 -7.33 -32.05 -6.12
N ASN A 39 -6.66 -32.50 -7.18
CA ASN A 39 -5.62 -33.54 -7.13
C ASN A 39 -4.20 -32.98 -7.07
N LYS A 40 -4.00 -31.66 -7.12
CA LYS A 40 -2.68 -31.06 -7.03
C LYS A 40 -2.40 -30.73 -5.57
N SER A 41 -1.52 -31.51 -4.92
CA SER A 41 -1.02 -31.14 -3.61
C SER A 41 -0.32 -29.79 -3.69
N LEU A 42 -0.72 -28.84 -2.83
CA LEU A 42 -0.06 -27.54 -2.75
C LEU A 42 1.38 -27.77 -2.30
N THR A 43 2.32 -27.48 -3.19
CA THR A 43 3.73 -27.51 -2.84
C THR A 43 4.09 -26.27 -2.02
N SER A 44 5.11 -26.36 -1.17
CA SER A 44 5.63 -25.21 -0.41
C SER A 44 5.96 -24.03 -1.33
N LYS A 45 6.42 -24.30 -2.56
CA LYS A 45 6.64 -23.29 -3.59
C LYS A 45 5.37 -22.54 -3.98
N ASP A 46 4.26 -23.25 -4.18
CA ASP A 46 2.98 -22.66 -4.58
C ASP A 46 2.45 -21.78 -3.43
N MET A 47 2.57 -22.25 -2.18
CA MET A 47 2.23 -21.45 -0.99
C MET A 47 3.07 -20.17 -0.90
N ILE A 48 4.39 -20.26 -1.09
CA ILE A 48 5.28 -19.09 -1.07
C ILE A 48 4.90 -18.09 -2.17
N THR A 49 4.61 -18.56 -3.39
CA THR A 49 4.23 -17.66 -4.48
C THR A 49 2.91 -16.94 -4.21
N VAL A 50 1.93 -17.62 -3.60
CA VAL A 50 0.67 -17.00 -3.19
C VAL A 50 0.90 -15.95 -2.10
N LEU A 51 1.72 -16.27 -1.09
CA LEU A 51 2.05 -15.34 -0.01
C LEU A 51 2.83 -14.11 -0.52
N GLN A 52 3.78 -14.30 -1.44
CA GLN A 52 4.51 -13.19 -2.06
C GLN A 52 3.56 -12.27 -2.83
N LYS A 53 2.67 -12.84 -3.64
CA LYS A 53 1.66 -12.07 -4.37
C LYS A 53 0.76 -11.28 -3.42
N ALA A 54 0.26 -11.93 -2.37
CA ALA A 54 -0.60 -11.26 -1.37
C ALA A 54 0.11 -10.09 -0.67
N ARG A 55 1.41 -10.24 -0.37
CA ARG A 55 2.22 -9.16 0.20
C ARG A 55 2.36 -7.98 -0.76
N ASP A 56 2.68 -8.27 -2.03
CA ASP A 56 2.90 -7.24 -3.03
C ASP A 56 1.60 -6.48 -3.35
N ASP A 57 0.47 -7.19 -3.43
CA ASP A 57 -0.87 -6.61 -3.58
C ASP A 57 -1.22 -5.70 -2.39
N TYR A 58 -0.95 -6.15 -1.16
CA TYR A 58 -1.18 -5.34 0.04
C TYR A 58 -0.34 -4.05 0.04
N MET A 59 0.93 -4.14 -0.31
CA MET A 59 1.79 -2.96 -0.44
C MET A 59 1.29 -2.00 -1.51
N SER A 60 0.86 -2.51 -2.67
CA SER A 60 0.28 -1.72 -3.75
C SER A 60 -0.96 -0.95 -3.28
N HIS A 61 -1.86 -1.62 -2.55
CA HIS A 61 -3.03 -0.98 -1.95
C HIS A 61 -2.68 0.06 -0.91
N LEU A 62 -1.70 -0.21 -0.03
CA LEU A 62 -1.27 0.74 0.99
C LEU A 62 -0.72 2.04 0.39
N ILE A 63 0.15 1.93 -0.63
CA ILE A 63 0.71 3.07 -1.34
C ILE A 63 -0.37 3.85 -2.09
N SER A 64 -1.28 3.14 -2.76
CA SER A 64 -2.37 3.79 -3.51
C SER A 64 -3.36 4.49 -2.57
N SER A 65 -3.63 3.90 -1.40
CA SER A 65 -4.51 4.48 -0.38
C SER A 65 -3.88 5.68 0.31
N SER A 66 -2.58 5.67 0.57
CA SER A 66 -1.88 6.82 1.18
C SER A 66 -1.77 7.98 0.20
N ALA A 67 -1.56 7.72 -1.09
CA ALA A 67 -1.53 8.75 -2.13
C ALA A 67 -2.85 9.55 -2.22
N GLY A 68 -4.00 8.92 -1.92
CA GLY A 68 -5.30 9.60 -1.88
C GLY A 68 -5.51 10.48 -0.64
N GLN A 69 -4.83 10.19 0.48
CA GLN A 69 -4.89 11.00 1.71
C GLN A 69 -3.87 12.14 1.71
N LEU A 70 -2.86 12.09 0.85
CA LEU A 70 -1.85 13.13 0.63
C LEU A 70 -2.30 14.22 -0.35
N SER A 71 -3.62 14.41 -0.55
CA SER A 71 -4.11 15.58 -1.27
C SER A 71 -3.65 16.83 -0.51
N LEU A 72 -2.83 17.64 -1.19
CA LEU A 72 -2.23 18.88 -0.69
C LEU A 72 -3.27 19.91 -0.21
N ASP A 73 -4.54 19.71 -0.54
CA ASP A 73 -5.64 20.64 -0.28
C ASP A 73 -6.15 20.70 1.18
N ASP A 74 -5.74 19.78 2.06
CA ASP A 74 -6.11 19.83 3.50
C ASP A 74 -4.89 20.09 4.42
N TYR A 75 -3.83 20.67 3.87
CA TYR A 75 -2.63 21.07 4.61
C TYR A 75 -2.91 22.32 5.44
N ASP A 76 -3.48 22.11 6.62
CA ASP A 76 -3.47 23.08 7.70
C ASP A 76 -2.02 23.20 8.23
N GLY A 77 -1.33 24.27 7.83
CA GLY A 77 0.09 24.51 8.12
C GLY A 77 0.43 24.63 9.61
N ASP A 78 -0.58 24.71 10.48
CA ASP A 78 -0.44 24.79 11.93
C ASP A 78 -0.83 23.48 12.65
N LYS A 79 -1.20 22.40 11.92
CA LYS A 79 -1.39 21.08 12.55
C LYS A 79 -0.05 20.48 12.93
N GLU A 80 0.06 20.00 14.17
CA GLU A 80 1.19 19.19 14.62
C GLU A 80 1.41 18.01 13.65
N VAL A 81 2.50 18.07 12.90
CA VAL A 81 2.87 17.02 11.96
C VAL A 81 3.37 15.81 12.77
N SER A 82 2.44 14.94 13.19
CA SER A 82 2.77 13.63 13.76
C SER A 82 3.21 12.66 12.64
N VAL A 83 4.34 12.96 12.02
CA VAL A 83 5.00 12.07 11.04
C VAL A 83 5.79 10.98 11.76
N SER A 84 5.72 9.77 11.22
CA SER A 84 6.49 8.62 11.70
C SER A 84 8.00 8.90 11.58
N TYR A 85 8.81 8.31 12.46
CA TYR A 85 10.28 8.44 12.41
C TYR A 85 10.88 8.09 11.04
N VAL A 86 10.27 7.13 10.33
CA VAL A 86 10.70 6.74 8.98
C VAL A 86 10.40 7.84 7.96
N GLU A 87 9.23 8.45 8.03
CA GLU A 87 8.86 9.58 7.16
C GLU A 87 9.78 10.78 7.43
N LYS A 88 10.14 11.03 8.70
CA LYS A 88 11.10 12.07 9.05
C LYS A 88 12.46 11.88 8.38
N LYS A 89 12.90 10.64 8.22
CA LYS A 89 14.17 10.31 7.56
C LYS A 89 14.11 10.43 6.04
N LEU A 90 12.96 10.12 5.45
CA LEU A 90 12.78 10.12 4.00
C LEU A 90 12.54 11.52 3.44
N PHE A 91 11.83 12.36 4.19
CA PHE A 91 11.40 13.69 3.74
C PHE A 91 11.75 14.75 4.79
N PRO A 92 13.05 15.08 4.96
CA PRO A 92 13.47 16.12 5.90
C PRO A 92 12.80 17.47 5.64
N GLU A 93 12.48 17.78 4.37
CA GLU A 93 11.77 18.98 3.95
C GLU A 93 10.31 19.06 4.41
N LYS A 94 9.73 17.93 4.85
CA LYS A 94 8.36 17.85 5.37
C LYS A 94 8.28 17.86 6.88
N ASN A 95 9.42 17.82 7.57
CA ASN A 95 9.47 17.86 9.02
C ASN A 95 9.51 19.31 9.49
N GLY A 96 8.38 19.82 9.93
CA GLY A 96 8.34 20.99 10.81
C GLY A 96 8.84 22.25 10.14
N VAL A 97 8.08 22.73 9.17
CA VAL A 97 7.97 24.17 9.01
C VAL A 97 6.51 24.49 9.23
N THR A 98 6.13 24.62 10.51
CA THR A 98 4.88 25.32 10.82
C THR A 98 4.98 26.73 10.24
N PHE A 99 3.84 27.34 9.89
CA PHE A 99 3.86 28.66 9.29
C PHE A 99 4.52 29.69 10.24
N GLU A 100 4.28 29.56 11.55
CA GLU A 100 4.93 30.35 12.59
C GLU A 100 6.46 30.17 12.62
N GLU A 101 6.96 28.92 12.62
CA GLU A 101 8.40 28.67 12.60
C GLU A 101 9.05 29.22 11.33
N LEU A 102 8.41 29.09 10.15
CA LEU A 102 8.92 29.67 8.91
C LEU A 102 9.14 31.17 9.02
N GLN A 103 8.15 31.86 9.60
CA GLN A 103 8.21 33.30 9.78
C GLN A 103 9.41 33.68 10.66
N HIS A 104 9.58 33.00 11.80
CA HIS A 104 10.70 33.27 12.71
C HIS A 104 12.07 32.96 12.08
N LEU A 105 12.18 31.90 11.28
CA LEU A 105 13.41 31.57 10.56
C LEU A 105 13.75 32.64 9.51
N LEU A 106 12.76 33.08 8.73
CA LEU A 106 12.94 34.14 7.73
C LEU A 106 13.33 35.47 8.38
N GLU A 107 12.68 35.84 9.49
CA GLU A 107 13.03 37.04 10.25
C GLU A 107 14.49 36.96 10.75
N SER A 108 14.90 35.82 11.29
CA SER A 108 16.28 35.59 11.73
C SER A 108 17.29 35.69 10.56
N ASP A 109 16.99 35.08 9.41
CA ASP A 109 17.87 35.12 8.24
C ASP A 109 18.03 36.54 7.69
N VAL A 110 16.93 37.31 7.64
CA VAL A 110 16.96 38.72 7.24
C VAL A 110 17.78 39.55 8.25
N LEU A 111 17.56 39.37 9.54
CA LEU A 111 18.32 40.07 10.59
C LEU A 111 19.82 39.72 10.54
N ALA A 112 20.16 38.44 10.29
CA ALA A 112 21.53 38.00 10.15
C ALA A 112 22.20 38.62 8.92
N LYS A 113 21.49 38.67 7.79
CA LYS A 113 21.98 39.32 6.56
C LYS A 113 22.22 40.81 6.76
N VAL A 114 21.27 41.53 7.35
CA VAL A 114 21.40 42.97 7.65
C VAL A 114 22.56 43.23 8.62
N SER A 115 22.73 42.38 9.64
CA SER A 115 23.83 42.50 10.60
C SER A 115 25.21 42.24 9.97
N ALA A 116 25.29 41.31 9.02
CA ALA A 116 26.51 41.02 8.27
C ALA A 116 26.87 42.17 7.31
N GLU A 117 25.88 42.76 6.63
CA GLU A 117 26.06 43.92 5.76
C GLU A 117 26.51 45.16 6.57
N CYS A 118 25.90 45.42 7.74
CA CYS A 118 26.26 46.54 8.60
C CYS A 118 27.68 46.43 9.21
N ASN A 119 28.20 45.22 9.43
CA ASN A 119 29.58 44.99 9.88
C ASN A 119 30.63 45.18 8.78
N SER A 120 30.25 45.16 7.50
CA SER A 120 31.18 45.39 6.39
C SER A 120 31.46 46.87 6.10
N GLU A 121 30.65 47.80 6.64
CA GLU A 121 30.81 49.24 6.43
C GLU A 121 31.72 49.94 7.46
N THR A 122 32.16 49.26 8.53
CA THR A 122 32.97 49.88 9.60
C THR A 122 34.50 49.75 9.45
N SER A 123 35.03 49.41 8.27
CA SER A 123 36.48 49.17 8.09
C SER A 123 37.18 49.94 6.96
N THR A 124 36.53 50.92 6.34
CA THR A 124 37.20 51.83 5.40
C THR A 124 36.80 53.27 5.67
N ASP A 125 37.56 53.97 6.51
CA ASP A 125 37.97 55.37 6.32
C ASP A 125 38.24 56.07 7.66
N THR A 126 39.48 55.97 8.14
CA THR A 126 40.21 57.12 8.72
C THR A 126 41.71 56.85 8.62
N ASN A 127 42.28 56.98 7.42
CA ASN A 127 43.71 57.21 7.28
C ASN A 127 43.97 58.69 7.61
N VAL A 128 44.29 58.97 8.87
CA VAL A 128 44.72 60.30 9.33
C VAL A 128 46.22 60.39 9.08
N ASP A 129 46.56 61.08 8.00
CA ASP A 129 47.93 61.48 7.63
C ASP A 129 48.55 62.30 8.77
N ARG A 130 49.75 61.93 9.25
CA ARG A 130 50.49 62.65 10.29
C ARG A 130 51.99 62.64 9.99
#